data_AF-A0A3M2EQI8-F1
#
_entry.id   AF-A0A3M2EQI8-F1
#
_cell.length_a   1.000
_cell.length_b   1.000
_cell.length_c   1.000
_cell.angle_alpha   90.00
_cell.angle_beta   90.00
_cell.angle_gamma   90.00
#
_symmetry.space_group_name_H-M   'P 1'
#
loop_
_entity.id
_entity.type
_entity.pdbx_description
1 polymer ?
#
loop_
_entity_poly.entity_id
_entity_poly.type
_entity_poly.pdbx_seq_one_letter_code
_entity_poly.pdbx_strand_id
1 'polypeptide(L)'
;MTIMPKRSFPSPGGPEAQRCIQPLPAGILAAAKRAFTTRRVALDLAAGIERNAAPRAGDVVLAEVETLGQHRRLEDIHGRRVTLNEGDRILVAYGDRYAPDQFEAHVPATSGPCALVAGGGVAAEVLRRSARVRDATRILPLGILVDATGRRLNLRDFAMKSAPGGGLPSAAARVIAVVGSSMNAGKTTAISAMVRGALRSGQKVAVIKVTGTGSGGDLWAQRDAGAGLALDFTDAGHASTHRLTDAQRLEIFRTLLRRCRQEPGIDTIFVEVADGLLFGESARLVLSGAFRGEVDALVLAAADAMGALYGEGWLIGHGLAPLALTGAFTASPIAADEVRAHARTPVLARGELADGALAADRHPGRQPMGRVA
;
A
#
# COMPACT_ATOMS: atom_id res chain seq x y z
N MET A 1 -64.34 -8.49 21.25
CA MET A 1 -62.93 -8.61 20.82
C MET A 1 -62.78 -7.78 19.56
N THR A 2 -62.42 -6.51 19.72
CA THR A 2 -62.51 -5.47 18.68
C THR A 2 -61.21 -5.43 17.89
N ILE A 3 -61.29 -5.64 16.58
CA ILE A 3 -60.14 -5.63 15.66
C ILE A 3 -59.80 -4.17 15.34
N MET A 4 -58.62 -3.71 15.77
CA MET A 4 -58.07 -2.41 15.35
C MET A 4 -57.41 -2.49 13.96
N PRO A 5 -57.51 -1.45 13.13
CA PRO A 5 -56.89 -1.45 11.80
C PRO A 5 -55.39 -1.18 11.89
N LYS A 6 -54.61 -1.89 11.04
CA LYS A 6 -53.16 -1.74 10.88
C LYS A 6 -52.82 -0.31 10.43
N ARG A 7 -51.95 0.36 11.18
CA ARG A 7 -51.27 1.59 10.74
C ARG A 7 -50.30 1.25 9.60
N SER A 8 -50.46 1.93 8.47
CA SER A 8 -49.49 1.95 7.38
C SER A 8 -48.25 2.73 7.81
N PHE A 9 -47.07 2.13 7.68
CA PHE A 9 -45.80 2.83 7.80
C PHE A 9 -45.51 3.57 6.49
N PRO A 10 -45.05 4.83 6.53
CA PRO A 10 -44.59 5.50 5.33
C PRO A 10 -43.26 4.89 4.85
N SER A 11 -43.16 4.65 3.55
CA SER A 11 -41.94 4.21 2.86
C SER A 11 -40.80 5.21 3.07
N PRO A 12 -39.53 4.77 3.22
CA PRO A 12 -38.40 5.67 3.36
C PRO A 12 -37.96 6.18 1.98
N GLY A 13 -38.76 7.07 1.39
CA GLY A 13 -38.38 7.88 0.24
C GLY A 13 -37.93 9.25 0.72
N GLY A 14 -36.71 9.35 1.28
CA GLY A 14 -36.08 10.65 1.48
C GLY A 14 -35.81 11.31 0.11
N PRO A 15 -35.81 12.66 0.02
CA PRO A 15 -35.49 13.33 -1.23
C PRO A 15 -34.08 12.92 -1.69
N GLU A 16 -33.95 12.38 -2.90
CA GLU A 16 -32.66 12.19 -3.55
C GLU A 16 -31.96 13.55 -3.59
N ALA A 17 -30.89 13.72 -2.81
CA ALA A 17 -30.09 14.93 -2.84
C ALA A 17 -29.62 15.16 -4.29
N GLN A 18 -30.11 16.23 -4.91
CA GLN A 18 -29.87 16.55 -6.30
C GLN A 18 -28.35 16.74 -6.49
N ARG A 19 -27.73 15.84 -7.27
CA ARG A 19 -26.28 15.83 -7.45
C ARG A 19 -25.82 17.12 -8.15
N CYS A 20 -24.90 17.86 -7.54
CA CYS A 20 -24.36 19.09 -8.08
C CYS A 20 -23.15 18.79 -8.97
N ILE A 21 -23.41 18.39 -10.23
CA ILE A 21 -22.37 18.11 -11.22
C ILE A 21 -22.16 19.34 -12.09
N GLN A 22 -20.91 19.75 -12.26
CA GLN A 22 -20.49 20.85 -13.12
C GLN A 22 -19.49 20.35 -14.17
N PRO A 23 -19.53 20.90 -15.40
CA PRO A 23 -18.54 20.57 -16.40
C PRO A 23 -17.14 21.03 -15.96
N LEU A 24 -16.11 20.29 -16.38
CA LEU A 24 -14.73 20.69 -16.13
C LEU A 24 -14.37 21.91 -17.01
N PRO A 25 -13.81 22.99 -16.44
CA PRO A 25 -13.22 24.05 -17.24
C PRO A 25 -12.13 23.51 -18.17
N ALA A 26 -12.04 24.04 -19.39
CA ALA A 26 -11.06 23.58 -20.36
C ALA A 26 -9.62 23.70 -19.82
N GLY A 27 -8.81 22.67 -20.02
CA GLY A 27 -7.40 22.63 -19.61
C GLY A 27 -7.15 22.48 -18.10
N ILE A 28 -8.17 22.46 -17.24
CA ILE A 28 -7.98 22.44 -15.78
C ILE A 28 -7.23 21.20 -15.29
N LEU A 29 -7.51 20.03 -15.88
CA LEU A 29 -6.86 18.78 -15.52
C LEU A 29 -5.40 18.72 -16.00
N ALA A 30 -5.12 19.33 -17.16
CA ALA A 30 -3.76 19.38 -17.71
C ALA A 30 -2.86 20.33 -16.90
N ALA A 31 -3.42 21.38 -16.32
CA ALA A 31 -2.70 22.31 -15.44
C ALA A 31 -2.53 21.77 -14.00
N ALA A 32 -3.33 20.79 -13.59
CA ALA A 32 -3.26 20.23 -12.24
C ALA A 32 -2.08 19.27 -12.07
N LYS A 33 -1.40 19.36 -10.92
CA LYS A 33 -0.32 18.43 -10.56
C LYS A 33 -0.93 17.08 -10.20
N ARG A 34 -0.60 16.06 -10.97
CA ARG A 34 -1.19 14.73 -10.85
C ARG A 34 -0.37 13.84 -9.93
N ALA A 35 -1.01 13.32 -8.88
CA ALA A 35 -0.32 12.53 -7.87
C ALA A 35 -0.16 11.05 -8.22
N PHE A 36 0.85 10.41 -7.64
CA PHE A 36 1.19 8.99 -7.77
C PHE A 36 0.00 8.04 -7.57
N THR A 37 -0.85 8.27 -6.55
CA THR A 37 -2.03 7.44 -6.25
C THR A 37 -3.02 7.38 -7.42
N THR A 38 -3.03 8.40 -8.28
CA THR A 38 -3.94 8.50 -9.43
C THR A 38 -3.34 7.94 -10.72
N ARG A 39 -2.12 7.35 -10.71
CA ARG A 39 -1.38 6.99 -11.93
C ARG A 39 -2.11 6.08 -12.92
N ARG A 40 -3.07 5.28 -12.44
CA ARG A 40 -3.85 4.35 -13.28
C ARG A 40 -5.15 4.95 -13.83
N VAL A 41 -5.57 6.09 -13.31
CA VAL A 41 -6.82 6.74 -13.69
C VAL A 41 -6.72 7.21 -15.15
N ALA A 42 -7.68 6.82 -15.98
CA ALA A 42 -7.81 7.36 -17.33
C ALA A 42 -8.51 8.72 -17.26
N LEU A 43 -7.74 9.80 -17.22
CA LEU A 43 -8.27 11.17 -17.01
C LEU A 43 -9.04 11.70 -18.22
N ASP A 44 -8.86 11.10 -19.39
CA ASP A 44 -9.66 11.34 -20.60
C ASP A 44 -11.15 10.98 -20.41
N LEU A 45 -11.47 10.11 -19.45
CA LEU A 45 -12.85 9.80 -19.09
C LEU A 45 -13.51 10.91 -18.26
N ALA A 46 -12.75 11.84 -17.67
CA ALA A 46 -13.29 12.87 -16.80
C ALA A 46 -14.04 13.94 -17.61
N ALA A 47 -15.34 14.10 -17.34
CA ALA A 47 -16.21 15.06 -18.02
C ALA A 47 -16.69 16.20 -17.09
N GLY A 48 -16.65 15.99 -15.77
CA GLY A 48 -17.14 16.97 -14.79
C GLY A 48 -16.57 16.77 -13.40
N ILE A 49 -17.02 17.63 -12.49
CA ILE A 49 -16.82 17.51 -11.05
C ILE A 49 -18.16 17.48 -10.32
N GLU A 50 -18.30 16.58 -9.35
CA GLU A 50 -19.40 16.56 -8.40
C GLU A 50 -18.98 17.32 -7.13
N ARG A 51 -19.71 18.39 -6.82
CA ARG A 51 -19.52 19.22 -5.62
C ARG A 51 -20.41 18.74 -4.47
N ASN A 52 -20.00 19.06 -3.23
CA ASN A 52 -20.77 18.81 -2.01
C ASN A 52 -21.14 17.34 -1.77
N ALA A 53 -20.40 16.44 -2.42
CA ALA A 53 -20.61 15.01 -2.36
C ALA A 53 -19.78 14.40 -1.22
N ALA A 54 -20.39 13.63 -0.34
CA ALA A 54 -19.66 12.85 0.65
C ALA A 54 -18.62 11.95 -0.05
N PRO A 55 -17.32 12.11 0.23
CA PRO A 55 -16.29 11.37 -0.47
C PRO A 55 -16.22 9.92 -0.02
N ARG A 56 -15.74 9.05 -0.91
CA ARG A 56 -15.47 7.64 -0.61
C ARG A 56 -14.00 7.35 -0.82
N ALA A 57 -13.48 6.34 -0.11
CA ALA A 57 -12.12 5.87 -0.35
C ALA A 57 -11.92 5.53 -1.84
N GLY A 58 -10.87 6.08 -2.44
CA GLY A 58 -10.54 5.95 -3.85
C GLY A 58 -11.18 7.00 -4.77
N ASP A 59 -12.10 7.85 -4.31
CA ASP A 59 -12.66 8.91 -5.16
C ASP A 59 -11.54 9.86 -5.57
N VAL A 60 -11.40 10.11 -6.89
CA VAL A 60 -10.42 11.04 -7.43
C VAL A 60 -10.96 12.45 -7.30
N VAL A 61 -10.19 13.33 -6.67
CA VAL A 61 -10.62 14.69 -6.35
C VAL A 61 -9.65 15.71 -6.93
N LEU A 62 -10.23 16.73 -7.57
CA LEU A 62 -9.52 17.95 -7.90
C LEU A 62 -9.57 18.87 -6.68
N ALA A 63 -8.42 19.28 -6.19
CA ALA A 63 -8.30 20.17 -5.03
C ALA A 63 -7.32 21.30 -5.31
N GLU A 64 -7.42 22.37 -4.53
CA GLU A 64 -6.47 23.47 -4.48
C GLU A 64 -5.65 23.40 -3.19
N VAL A 65 -4.36 23.71 -3.26
CA VAL A 65 -3.50 23.82 -2.07
C VAL A 65 -3.81 25.13 -1.36
N GLU A 66 -4.35 25.07 -0.15
CA GLU A 66 -4.70 26.25 0.64
C GLU A 66 -3.51 26.77 1.45
N THR A 67 -2.83 25.88 2.19
CA THR A 67 -1.68 26.25 3.04
C THR A 67 -0.68 25.11 3.14
N LEU A 68 0.61 25.43 2.98
CA LEU A 68 1.68 24.42 3.01
C LEU A 68 2.05 23.98 4.43
N GLY A 69 2.05 22.67 4.65
CA GLY A 69 2.43 22.03 5.91
C GLY A 69 3.57 21.01 5.72
N GLN A 70 3.38 19.80 6.26
CA GLN A 70 4.35 18.69 6.21
C GLN A 70 4.71 18.30 4.77
N HIS A 71 3.71 18.09 3.90
CA HIS A 71 3.93 17.65 2.53
C HIS A 71 4.01 18.85 1.60
N ARG A 72 5.22 19.37 1.42
CA ARG A 72 5.54 20.49 0.50
C ARG A 72 5.84 20.07 -0.93
N ARG A 73 5.86 18.77 -1.19
CA ARG A 73 6.05 18.19 -2.50
C ARG A 73 4.99 17.13 -2.72
N LEU A 74 4.50 17.05 -3.95
CA LEU A 74 3.62 16.01 -4.42
C LEU A 74 4.41 15.11 -5.37
N GLU A 75 4.43 13.82 -5.08
CA GLU A 75 5.03 12.83 -5.96
C GLU A 75 4.09 12.58 -7.13
N ASP A 76 4.60 12.79 -8.35
CA ASP A 76 3.84 12.58 -9.56
C ASP A 76 3.82 11.10 -10.00
N ILE A 77 3.11 10.84 -11.09
CA ILE A 77 2.93 9.48 -11.63
C ILE A 77 4.23 8.87 -12.19
N HIS A 78 5.28 9.66 -12.35
CA HIS A 78 6.60 9.26 -12.85
C HIS A 78 7.66 9.22 -11.75
N GLY A 79 7.28 9.49 -10.49
CA GLY A 79 8.16 9.47 -9.33
C GLY A 79 8.90 10.78 -9.06
N ARG A 80 8.66 11.82 -9.85
CA ARG A 80 9.23 13.15 -9.55
C ARG A 80 8.44 13.78 -8.41
N ARG A 81 9.16 14.29 -7.41
CA ARG A 81 8.57 15.07 -6.30
C ARG A 81 8.46 16.54 -6.69
N VAL A 82 7.31 16.90 -7.27
CA VAL A 82 6.99 18.26 -7.72
C VAL A 82 6.75 19.17 -6.51
N THR A 83 7.38 20.35 -6.48
CA THR A 83 7.15 21.35 -5.44
C THR A 83 5.71 21.85 -5.46
N LEU A 84 5.09 21.98 -4.28
CA LEU A 84 3.78 22.59 -4.11
C LEU A 84 3.93 24.06 -3.67
N ASN A 85 3.01 24.89 -4.17
CA ASN A 85 2.76 26.27 -3.81
C ASN A 85 1.28 26.41 -3.44
N GLU A 86 0.95 27.42 -2.64
CA GLU A 86 -0.44 27.79 -2.37
C GLU A 86 -1.12 28.24 -3.67
N GLY A 87 -2.40 27.87 -3.84
CA GLY A 87 -3.15 28.06 -5.07
C GLY A 87 -2.91 27.01 -6.16
N ASP A 88 -1.93 26.10 -5.99
CA ASP A 88 -1.74 25.01 -6.94
C ASP A 88 -2.97 24.08 -6.98
N ARG A 89 -3.37 23.70 -8.19
CA ARG A 89 -4.35 22.63 -8.39
C ARG A 89 -3.66 21.28 -8.39
N ILE A 90 -4.25 20.31 -7.68
CA ILE A 90 -3.73 18.95 -7.55
C ILE A 90 -4.83 17.92 -7.82
N LEU A 91 -4.44 16.80 -8.42
CA LEU A 91 -5.28 15.61 -8.60
C LEU A 91 -4.79 14.53 -7.66
N VAL A 92 -5.60 14.23 -6.64
CA VAL A 92 -5.30 13.28 -5.56
C VAL A 92 -6.49 12.34 -5.37
N ALA A 93 -6.36 11.35 -4.49
CA ALA A 93 -7.46 10.45 -4.15
C ALA A 93 -7.78 10.52 -2.66
N TYR A 94 -9.05 10.38 -2.31
CA TYR A 94 -9.45 10.19 -0.92
C TYR A 94 -9.00 8.82 -0.40
N GLY A 95 -8.51 8.75 0.84
CA GLY A 95 -8.19 7.47 1.47
C GLY A 95 -7.78 7.59 2.93
N ASP A 96 -8.11 6.58 3.73
CA ASP A 96 -7.66 6.51 5.13
C ASP A 96 -6.13 6.38 5.20
N ARG A 97 -5.53 6.80 6.31
CA ARG A 97 -4.09 6.68 6.54
C ARG A 97 -3.81 6.17 7.94
N TYR A 98 -2.95 5.17 8.01
CA TYR A 98 -2.29 4.74 9.24
C TYR A 98 -0.78 4.87 9.04
N ALA A 99 -0.14 5.76 9.79
CA ALA A 99 1.31 5.94 9.74
C ALA A 99 1.81 6.51 11.08
N PRO A 100 2.28 5.67 12.01
CA PRO A 100 2.62 6.07 13.39
C PRO A 100 3.63 7.23 13.49
N ASP A 101 4.63 7.29 12.61
CA ASP A 101 5.62 8.38 12.57
C ASP A 101 5.17 9.57 11.71
N GLN A 102 3.90 9.60 11.28
CA GLN A 102 3.33 10.62 10.40
C GLN A 102 1.94 11.05 10.88
N PHE A 103 0.89 10.68 10.12
CA PHE A 103 -0.50 11.03 10.39
C PHE A 103 -1.34 9.75 10.45
N GLU A 104 -2.28 9.73 11.39
CA GLU A 104 -3.48 8.90 11.32
C GLU A 104 -4.60 9.77 10.77
N ALA A 105 -5.32 9.30 9.77
CA ALA A 105 -6.36 10.08 9.08
C ALA A 105 -7.46 9.18 8.51
N HIS A 106 -8.62 9.76 8.27
CA HIS A 106 -9.77 9.05 7.69
C HIS A 106 -10.41 9.84 6.56
N VAL A 107 -11.11 9.15 5.67
CA VAL A 107 -11.93 9.81 4.64
C VAL A 107 -13.02 10.64 5.34
N PRO A 108 -13.11 11.97 5.08
CA PRO A 108 -14.07 12.83 5.77
C PRO A 108 -15.51 12.50 5.37
N ALA A 109 -16.47 12.84 6.25
CA ALA A 109 -17.89 12.65 5.96
C ALA A 109 -18.45 13.63 4.91
N THR A 110 -17.76 14.75 4.67
CA THR A 110 -18.16 15.81 3.73
C THR A 110 -17.00 16.18 2.80
N SER A 111 -17.30 16.82 1.68
CA SER A 111 -16.27 17.33 0.74
C SER A 111 -15.67 18.68 1.16
N GLY A 112 -15.71 19.02 2.45
CA GLY A 112 -15.15 20.26 2.96
C GLY A 112 -13.61 20.28 2.92
N PRO A 113 -12.99 21.38 3.37
CA PRO A 113 -11.53 21.47 3.51
C PRO A 113 -10.97 20.27 4.27
N CYS A 114 -9.88 19.72 3.76
CA CYS A 114 -9.21 18.57 4.37
C CYS A 114 -7.69 18.69 4.21
N ALA A 115 -6.95 17.61 4.43
CA ALA A 115 -5.50 17.61 4.38
C ALA A 115 -4.96 16.67 3.30
N LEU A 116 -3.85 17.09 2.69
CA LEU A 116 -2.95 16.17 1.99
C LEU A 116 -2.18 15.40 3.06
N VAL A 117 -2.61 14.17 3.34
CA VAL A 117 -2.05 13.36 4.42
C VAL A 117 -0.89 12.51 3.93
N ALA A 118 -0.69 12.25 2.63
CA ALA A 118 0.49 11.59 2.11
C ALA A 118 0.99 12.26 0.82
N GLY A 119 2.32 12.38 0.67
CA GLY A 119 2.96 13.02 -0.48
C GLY A 119 2.71 12.31 -1.82
N GLY A 120 2.27 11.05 -1.81
CA GLY A 120 1.80 10.34 -3.00
C GLY A 120 0.38 10.74 -3.46
N GLY A 121 -0.28 11.68 -2.76
CA GLY A 121 -1.59 12.19 -3.13
C GLY A 121 -2.75 11.52 -2.43
N VAL A 122 -2.76 11.53 -1.09
CA VAL A 122 -3.90 11.05 -0.30
C VAL A 122 -4.56 12.22 0.42
N ALA A 123 -5.84 12.46 0.12
CA ALA A 123 -6.68 13.45 0.78
C ALA A 123 -7.48 12.81 1.92
N ALA A 124 -7.45 13.39 3.11
CA ALA A 124 -8.18 12.89 4.28
C ALA A 124 -8.29 13.94 5.39
N GLU A 125 -9.11 13.65 6.40
CA GLU A 125 -9.18 14.38 7.66
C GLU A 125 -8.23 13.75 8.68
N VAL A 126 -7.30 14.57 9.21
CA VAL A 126 -6.31 14.14 10.20
C VAL A 126 -6.98 13.88 11.55
N LEU A 127 -6.76 12.69 12.10
CA LEU A 127 -7.18 12.29 13.45
C LEU A 127 -6.05 12.52 14.46
N ARG A 128 -4.85 12.06 14.12
CA ARG A 128 -3.66 12.17 14.98
C ARG A 128 -2.43 12.52 14.15
N ARG A 129 -1.48 13.18 14.80
CA ARG A 129 -0.18 13.59 14.24
C ARG A 129 0.92 13.17 15.20
N SER A 130 2.00 12.58 14.68
CA SER A 130 3.20 12.34 15.47
C SER A 130 3.85 13.65 15.89
N ALA A 131 4.42 13.71 17.10
CA ALA A 131 4.96 14.93 17.68
C ALA A 131 6.04 15.62 16.81
N ARG A 132 6.82 14.83 16.06
CA ARG A 132 7.93 15.32 15.21
C ARG A 132 7.50 15.81 13.81
N VAL A 133 6.22 15.69 13.48
CA VAL A 133 5.68 15.95 12.15
C VAL A 133 5.03 17.33 12.14
N ARG A 134 5.21 18.15 11.10
CA ARG A 134 4.52 19.46 11.01
C ARG A 134 3.04 19.25 10.76
N ASP A 135 2.22 20.28 10.95
CA ASP A 135 0.81 20.20 10.57
C ASP A 135 0.66 19.84 9.09
N ALA A 136 -0.40 19.11 8.74
CA ALA A 136 -0.59 18.63 7.38
C ALA A 136 -0.85 19.80 6.42
N THR A 137 -0.42 19.65 5.16
CA THR A 137 -0.75 20.61 4.09
C THR A 137 -2.27 20.64 3.91
N ARG A 138 -2.88 21.82 4.04
CA ARG A 138 -4.32 22.01 3.88
C ARG A 138 -4.68 22.11 2.41
N ILE A 139 -5.76 21.45 2.03
CA ILE A 139 -6.27 21.44 0.66
C ILE A 139 -7.78 21.70 0.68
N LEU A 140 -8.24 22.45 -0.32
CA LEU A 140 -9.64 22.72 -0.55
C LEU A 140 -10.14 21.86 -1.72
N PRO A 141 -10.96 20.82 -1.48
CA PRO A 141 -11.58 20.06 -2.55
C PRO A 141 -12.48 20.95 -3.43
N LEU A 142 -12.21 20.97 -4.73
CA LEU A 142 -13.05 21.66 -5.71
C LEU A 142 -14.21 20.76 -6.19
N GLY A 143 -13.97 19.45 -6.23
CA GLY A 143 -14.99 18.43 -6.49
C GLY A 143 -14.41 17.07 -6.89
N ILE A 144 -15.23 16.04 -6.79
CA ILE A 144 -14.87 14.66 -7.17
C ILE A 144 -15.03 14.51 -8.68
N LEU A 145 -14.05 13.97 -9.38
CA LEU A 145 -14.14 13.77 -10.83
C LEU A 145 -15.27 12.78 -11.18
N VAL A 146 -16.03 13.10 -12.22
CA VAL A 146 -17.06 12.23 -12.79
C VAL A 146 -16.87 12.05 -14.29
N ASP A 147 -17.33 10.91 -14.81
CA ASP A 147 -17.40 10.65 -16.24
C ASP A 147 -18.60 11.31 -16.91
N ALA A 148 -18.74 11.12 -18.23
CA ALA A 148 -19.83 11.69 -19.03
C ALA A 148 -21.23 11.19 -18.61
N THR A 149 -21.33 10.06 -17.91
CA THR A 149 -22.58 9.54 -17.34
C THR A 149 -22.86 10.09 -15.94
N GLY A 150 -21.95 10.91 -15.41
CA GLY A 150 -21.99 11.40 -14.04
C GLY A 150 -21.52 10.38 -13.02
N ARG A 151 -20.91 9.26 -13.40
CA ARG A 151 -20.35 8.28 -12.44
C ARG A 151 -19.01 8.80 -11.93
N ARG A 152 -18.75 8.70 -10.62
CA ARG A 152 -17.46 9.09 -10.04
C ARG A 152 -16.32 8.25 -10.61
N LEU A 153 -15.20 8.90 -10.89
CA LEU A 153 -13.95 8.21 -11.14
C LEU A 153 -13.36 7.78 -9.79
N ASN A 154 -13.36 6.46 -9.55
CA ASN A 154 -12.77 5.87 -8.35
C ASN A 154 -11.56 5.01 -8.75
N LEU A 155 -10.49 5.02 -7.95
CA LEU A 155 -9.29 4.23 -8.20
C LEU A 155 -9.57 2.74 -8.48
N ARG A 156 -10.61 2.18 -7.85
CA ARG A 156 -11.04 0.78 -8.04
C ARG A 156 -11.44 0.45 -9.47
N ASP A 157 -12.00 1.41 -10.19
CA ASP A 157 -12.42 1.21 -11.58
C ASP A 157 -11.22 1.01 -12.52
N PHE A 158 -10.04 1.45 -12.07
CA PHE A 158 -8.77 1.41 -12.80
C PHE A 158 -7.79 0.37 -12.23
N ALA A 159 -8.25 -0.46 -11.29
CA ALA A 159 -7.47 -1.58 -10.77
C ALA A 159 -7.02 -2.49 -11.92
N MET A 160 -5.83 -3.08 -11.80
CA MET A 160 -5.40 -4.12 -12.73
C MET A 160 -6.43 -5.25 -12.76
N LYS A 161 -7.01 -5.48 -13.94
CA LYS A 161 -7.84 -6.64 -14.17
C LYS A 161 -6.94 -7.86 -14.32
N SER A 162 -7.32 -8.96 -13.69
CA SER A 162 -6.75 -10.26 -14.05
C SER A 162 -7.20 -10.59 -15.47
N ALA A 163 -6.27 -10.89 -16.38
CA ALA A 163 -6.64 -11.40 -17.70
C ALA A 163 -7.41 -12.73 -17.52
N PRO A 164 -8.65 -12.86 -18.03
CA PRO A 164 -9.31 -14.15 -18.07
C PRO A 164 -8.58 -15.05 -19.08
N GLY A 165 -8.07 -16.20 -18.63
CA GLY A 165 -7.66 -17.29 -19.53
C GLY A 165 -6.22 -17.29 -20.09
N GLY A 166 -5.25 -16.60 -19.49
CA GLY A 166 -3.87 -16.55 -20.01
C GLY A 166 -2.88 -17.51 -19.35
N GLY A 167 -2.76 -18.74 -19.88
CA GLY A 167 -1.61 -19.65 -19.68
C GLY A 167 -1.53 -20.38 -18.33
N LEU A 168 -0.94 -21.58 -18.34
CA LEU A 168 -0.51 -22.26 -17.11
C LEU A 168 0.32 -21.26 -16.28
N PRO A 169 0.07 -21.11 -14.97
CA PRO A 169 0.93 -20.29 -14.12
C PRO A 169 2.38 -20.72 -14.33
N SER A 170 3.33 -19.78 -14.26
CA SER A 170 4.72 -20.17 -13.99
C SER A 170 4.70 -20.96 -12.68
N ALA A 171 4.69 -22.29 -12.78
CA ALA A 171 4.80 -23.19 -11.66
C ALA A 171 6.28 -23.22 -11.26
N ALA A 172 6.79 -22.13 -10.66
CA ALA A 172 8.18 -22.08 -10.20
C ALA A 172 8.54 -20.89 -9.31
N ALA A 173 7.85 -19.73 -9.40
CA ALA A 173 8.35 -18.53 -8.73
C ALA A 173 8.29 -18.65 -7.19
N ARG A 174 9.45 -18.56 -6.52
CA ARG A 174 9.54 -18.56 -5.05
C ARG A 174 8.97 -17.26 -4.50
N VAL A 175 8.03 -17.34 -3.56
CA VAL A 175 7.40 -16.18 -2.92
C VAL A 175 7.98 -15.98 -1.53
N ILE A 176 8.68 -14.86 -1.33
CA ILE A 176 9.29 -14.52 -0.04
C ILE A 176 8.64 -13.26 0.49
N ALA A 177 7.95 -13.36 1.63
CA ALA A 177 7.35 -12.21 2.29
C ALA A 177 8.33 -11.54 3.27
N VAL A 178 8.34 -10.22 3.29
CA VAL A 178 9.11 -9.40 4.23
C VAL A 178 8.14 -8.65 5.12
N VAL A 179 8.18 -8.97 6.41
CA VAL A 179 7.35 -8.38 7.47
C VAL A 179 8.21 -7.52 8.39
N GLY A 180 7.59 -6.67 9.20
CA GLY A 180 8.31 -5.69 10.02
C GLY A 180 7.95 -5.73 11.51
N SER A 181 8.89 -5.34 12.38
CA SER A 181 8.56 -5.01 13.78
C SER A 181 7.80 -3.68 13.89
N SER A 182 8.05 -2.74 12.98
CA SER A 182 7.47 -1.39 12.98
C SER A 182 7.47 -0.74 11.58
N MET A 183 6.88 0.47 11.50
CA MET A 183 7.16 1.38 10.39
C MET A 183 8.65 1.79 10.43
N ASN A 184 9.29 1.93 9.27
CA ASN A 184 10.73 2.22 9.16
C ASN A 184 11.69 1.15 9.71
N ALA A 185 11.24 -0.10 9.92
CA ALA A 185 12.10 -1.23 10.30
C ALA A 185 13.13 -1.65 9.21
N GLY A 186 13.20 -0.96 8.08
CA GLY A 186 14.15 -1.27 6.99
C GLY A 186 13.67 -2.28 5.95
N LYS A 187 12.36 -2.60 5.89
CA LYS A 187 11.76 -3.54 4.92
C LYS A 187 12.13 -3.21 3.46
N THR A 188 11.80 -1.99 3.01
CA THR A 188 12.06 -1.55 1.62
C THR A 188 13.54 -1.70 1.26
N THR A 189 14.43 -1.28 2.15
CA THR A 189 15.89 -1.38 1.97
C THR A 189 16.37 -2.83 1.92
N ALA A 190 15.84 -3.69 2.80
CA ALA A 190 16.17 -5.12 2.81
C ALA A 190 15.72 -5.79 1.51
N ILE A 191 14.50 -5.50 1.04
CA ILE A 191 14.00 -6.01 -0.24
C ILE A 191 14.87 -5.52 -1.40
N SER A 192 15.24 -4.23 -1.45
CA SER A 192 16.14 -3.75 -2.52
C SER A 192 17.50 -4.45 -2.50
N ALA A 193 18.03 -4.81 -1.33
CA ALA A 193 19.23 -5.62 -1.25
C ALA A 193 18.99 -7.05 -1.75
N MET A 194 17.90 -7.70 -1.33
CA MET A 194 17.52 -9.04 -1.78
C MET A 194 17.28 -9.12 -3.29
N VAL A 195 16.66 -8.08 -3.89
CA VAL A 195 16.52 -7.92 -5.34
C VAL A 195 17.89 -7.95 -6.01
N ARG A 196 18.85 -7.15 -5.53
CA ARG A 196 20.21 -7.12 -6.09
C ARG A 196 20.93 -8.46 -5.98
N GLY A 197 20.76 -9.19 -4.87
CA GLY A 197 21.37 -10.52 -4.70
C GLY A 197 20.76 -11.60 -5.58
N ALA A 198 19.44 -11.58 -5.75
CA ALA A 198 18.76 -12.46 -6.69
C ALA A 198 19.18 -12.18 -8.14
N LEU A 199 19.27 -10.90 -8.55
CA LEU A 199 19.76 -10.51 -9.88
C LEU A 199 21.20 -10.97 -10.12
N ARG A 200 22.10 -10.82 -9.14
CA ARG A 200 23.49 -11.33 -9.22
C ARG A 200 23.56 -12.85 -9.38
N SER A 201 22.54 -13.55 -8.91
CA SER A 201 22.39 -15.00 -9.05
C SER A 201 21.69 -15.42 -10.35
N GLY A 202 21.48 -14.47 -11.28
CA GLY A 202 20.85 -14.69 -12.57
C GLY A 202 19.33 -14.83 -12.55
N GLN A 203 18.67 -14.49 -11.43
CA GLN A 203 17.21 -14.60 -11.30
C GLN A 203 16.51 -13.34 -11.81
N LYS A 204 15.33 -13.48 -12.39
CA LYS A 204 14.39 -12.38 -12.65
C LYS A 204 13.44 -12.22 -11.47
N VAL A 205 13.32 -11.00 -10.98
CA VAL A 205 12.60 -10.69 -9.73
C VAL A 205 11.38 -9.82 -10.00
N ALA A 206 10.28 -10.12 -9.32
CA ALA A 206 9.18 -9.18 -9.13
C ALA A 206 9.06 -8.77 -7.65
N VAL A 207 8.55 -7.57 -7.40
CA VAL A 207 8.26 -7.08 -6.05
C VAL A 207 6.84 -6.55 -5.99
N ILE A 208 6.10 -6.92 -4.94
CA ILE A 208 4.77 -6.40 -4.66
C ILE A 208 4.72 -5.83 -3.24
N LYS A 209 4.16 -4.64 -3.08
CA LYS A 209 3.80 -4.08 -1.78
C LYS A 209 2.30 -4.16 -1.56
N VAL A 210 1.87 -5.00 -0.62
CA VAL A 210 0.46 -5.43 -0.52
C VAL A 210 -0.35 -4.63 0.50
N THR A 211 0.32 -3.89 1.37
CA THR A 211 -0.31 -2.98 2.35
C THR A 211 0.42 -1.64 2.41
N GLY A 212 -0.24 -0.61 2.96
CA GLY A 212 0.34 0.70 3.24
C GLY A 212 -0.55 1.87 2.79
N THR A 213 0.06 3.04 2.63
CA THR A 213 -0.58 4.26 2.11
C THR A 213 0.18 4.75 0.88
N GLY A 214 -0.55 5.18 -0.14
CA GLY A 214 -0.01 5.47 -1.47
C GLY A 214 1.10 6.50 -1.46
N SER A 215 2.31 6.05 -1.76
CA SER A 215 3.49 6.83 -2.12
C SER A 215 4.42 5.91 -2.91
N GLY A 216 4.95 6.42 -3.99
CA GLY A 216 5.77 5.66 -4.93
C GLY A 216 7.18 5.38 -4.43
N GLY A 217 7.66 6.01 -3.36
CA GLY A 217 9.02 5.85 -2.87
C GLY A 217 9.50 4.39 -2.77
N ASP A 218 8.66 3.50 -2.23
CA ASP A 218 9.00 2.07 -2.15
C ASP A 218 8.98 1.41 -3.54
N LEU A 219 7.96 1.67 -4.36
CA LEU A 219 7.84 1.14 -5.72
C LEU A 219 9.03 1.55 -6.60
N TRP A 220 9.43 2.82 -6.56
CA TRP A 220 10.57 3.33 -7.33
C TRP A 220 11.88 2.74 -6.83
N ALA A 221 12.08 2.60 -5.52
CA ALA A 221 13.27 1.98 -4.96
C ALA A 221 13.46 0.54 -5.47
N GLN A 222 12.38 -0.23 -5.66
CA GLN A 222 12.49 -1.59 -6.20
C GLN A 222 12.77 -1.63 -7.71
N ARG A 223 12.28 -0.65 -8.47
CA ARG A 223 12.67 -0.47 -9.87
C ARG A 223 14.14 -0.11 -9.99
N ASP A 224 14.61 0.81 -9.16
CA ASP A 224 16.02 1.23 -9.11
C ASP A 224 16.95 0.11 -8.62
N ALA A 225 16.43 -0.83 -7.81
CA ALA A 225 17.14 -2.04 -7.42
C ALA A 225 17.26 -3.07 -8.57
N GLY A 226 16.49 -2.90 -9.65
CA GLY A 226 16.51 -3.75 -10.83
C GLY A 226 15.38 -4.80 -10.90
N ALA A 227 14.33 -4.68 -10.08
CA ALA A 227 13.18 -5.58 -10.19
C ALA A 227 12.53 -5.44 -11.59
N GLY A 228 12.34 -6.57 -12.28
CA GLY A 228 11.72 -6.59 -13.61
C GLY A 228 10.25 -6.20 -13.60
N LEU A 229 9.59 -6.33 -12.44
CA LEU A 229 8.24 -5.84 -12.19
C LEU A 229 8.12 -5.37 -10.74
N ALA A 230 7.65 -4.14 -10.54
CA ALA A 230 7.33 -3.60 -9.22
C ALA A 230 5.91 -3.03 -9.22
N LEU A 231 5.09 -3.52 -8.29
CA LEU A 231 3.68 -3.16 -8.12
C LEU A 231 3.36 -2.86 -6.67
N ASP A 232 2.31 -2.10 -6.42
CA ASP A 232 1.76 -1.92 -5.06
C ASP A 232 0.22 -1.99 -5.04
N PHE A 233 -0.36 -1.92 -3.85
CA PHE A 233 -1.82 -1.94 -3.65
C PHE A 233 -2.57 -0.83 -4.40
N THR A 234 -1.91 0.26 -4.81
CA THR A 234 -2.55 1.28 -5.64
C THR A 234 -2.71 0.79 -7.09
N ASP A 235 -1.92 -0.20 -7.54
CA ASP A 235 -2.20 -0.93 -8.79
C ASP A 235 -3.45 -1.81 -8.72
N ALA A 236 -3.85 -2.21 -7.52
CA ALA A 236 -5.12 -2.88 -7.25
C ALA A 236 -6.28 -1.88 -6.99
N GLY A 237 -6.07 -0.59 -7.24
CA GLY A 237 -7.12 0.43 -7.17
C GLY A 237 -7.40 0.98 -5.76
N HIS A 238 -6.41 0.95 -4.87
CA HIS A 238 -6.55 1.44 -3.49
C HIS A 238 -5.56 2.56 -3.17
N ALA A 239 -6.03 3.71 -2.66
CA ALA A 239 -5.14 4.78 -2.19
C ALA A 239 -4.39 4.40 -0.89
N SER A 240 -4.97 3.48 -0.11
CA SER A 240 -4.45 2.96 1.15
C SER A 240 -5.13 1.63 1.47
N THR A 241 -4.49 0.81 2.29
CA THR A 241 -5.05 -0.47 2.76
C THR A 241 -5.58 -0.42 4.18
N HIS A 242 -5.41 0.69 4.89
CA HIS A 242 -5.97 0.89 6.23
C HIS A 242 -7.50 0.83 6.18
N ARG A 243 -8.14 0.22 7.19
CA ARG A 243 -9.61 0.08 7.35
C ARG A 243 -10.32 -0.72 6.27
N LEU A 244 -9.58 -1.36 5.35
CA LEU A 244 -10.16 -2.35 4.46
C LEU A 244 -10.63 -3.58 5.26
N THR A 245 -11.52 -4.38 4.66
CA THR A 245 -11.85 -5.68 5.21
C THR A 245 -10.72 -6.69 4.96
N ASP A 246 -10.67 -7.78 5.73
CA ASP A 246 -9.66 -8.83 5.50
C ASP A 246 -9.79 -9.43 4.09
N ALA A 247 -11.02 -9.58 3.59
CA ALA A 247 -11.27 -10.03 2.22
C ALA A 247 -10.70 -9.08 1.16
N GLN A 248 -10.83 -7.77 1.36
CA GLN A 248 -10.27 -6.77 0.44
C GLN A 248 -8.74 -6.77 0.46
N ARG A 249 -8.11 -6.85 1.63
CA ARG A 249 -6.64 -6.98 1.75
C ARG A 249 -6.13 -8.25 1.05
N LEU A 250 -6.83 -9.36 1.22
CA LEU A 250 -6.48 -10.62 0.57
C LEU A 250 -6.64 -10.54 -0.95
N GLU A 251 -7.67 -9.85 -1.45
CA GLU A 251 -7.85 -9.66 -2.89
C GLU A 251 -6.76 -8.80 -3.52
N ILE A 252 -6.27 -7.77 -2.81
CA ILE A 252 -5.09 -7.00 -3.23
C ILE A 252 -3.89 -7.94 -3.38
N PHE A 253 -3.56 -8.71 -2.34
CA PHE A 253 -2.47 -9.68 -2.39
C PHE A 253 -2.60 -10.64 -3.58
N ARG A 254 -3.76 -11.27 -3.74
CA ARG A 254 -4.03 -12.22 -4.83
C ARG A 254 -3.94 -11.58 -6.21
N THR A 255 -4.43 -10.36 -6.37
CA THR A 255 -4.40 -9.64 -7.66
C THR A 255 -2.96 -9.34 -8.08
N LEU A 256 -2.16 -8.79 -7.16
CA LEU A 256 -0.77 -8.46 -7.43
C LEU A 256 0.08 -9.72 -7.66
N LEU A 257 -0.10 -10.75 -6.83
CA LEU A 257 0.61 -12.03 -6.97
C LEU A 257 0.29 -12.72 -8.31
N ARG A 258 -0.99 -12.77 -8.70
CA ARG A 258 -1.39 -13.31 -10.01
C ARG A 258 -0.75 -12.56 -11.16
N ARG A 259 -0.72 -11.22 -11.11
CA ARG A 259 -0.07 -10.41 -12.14
C ARG A 259 1.43 -10.71 -12.25
N CYS A 260 2.12 -10.92 -11.13
CA CYS A 260 3.53 -11.34 -11.15
C CYS A 260 3.72 -12.74 -11.74
N ARG A 261 2.84 -13.70 -11.43
CA ARG A 261 2.91 -15.07 -11.98
C ARG A 261 2.60 -15.16 -13.48
N GLN A 262 1.88 -14.17 -14.02
CA GLN A 262 1.62 -14.01 -15.45
C GLN A 262 2.81 -13.38 -16.20
N GLU A 263 3.78 -12.80 -15.49
CA GLU A 263 4.96 -12.22 -16.09
C GLU A 263 5.97 -13.33 -16.47
N PRO A 264 6.34 -13.49 -17.75
CA PRO A 264 7.21 -14.58 -18.17
C PRO A 264 8.58 -14.55 -17.49
N GLY A 265 9.03 -15.71 -17.02
CA GLY A 265 10.37 -15.93 -16.49
C GLY A 265 10.66 -15.30 -15.12
N ILE A 266 9.65 -14.88 -14.34
CA ILE A 266 9.87 -14.49 -12.95
C ILE A 266 10.25 -15.72 -12.12
N ASP A 267 11.40 -15.65 -11.45
CA ASP A 267 11.94 -16.72 -10.59
C ASP A 267 11.62 -16.49 -9.11
N THR A 268 11.62 -15.22 -8.67
CA THR A 268 11.36 -14.84 -7.27
C THR A 268 10.42 -13.64 -7.18
N ILE A 269 9.47 -13.71 -6.24
CA ILE A 269 8.54 -12.64 -5.91
C ILE A 269 8.76 -12.23 -4.46
N PHE A 270 9.20 -11.00 -4.24
CA PHE A 270 9.25 -10.42 -2.90
C PHE A 270 7.94 -9.72 -2.56
N VAL A 271 7.39 -10.02 -1.37
CA VAL A 271 6.12 -9.46 -0.90
C VAL A 271 6.38 -8.58 0.30
N GLU A 272 6.27 -7.26 0.15
CA GLU A 272 6.36 -6.33 1.27
C GLU A 272 5.01 -6.20 1.98
N VAL A 273 4.99 -6.51 3.27
CA VAL A 273 3.88 -6.16 4.17
C VAL A 273 4.30 -4.93 4.99
N ALA A 274 3.60 -3.81 4.77
CA ALA A 274 3.83 -2.56 5.49
C ALA A 274 3.50 -2.66 6.99
N ASP A 275 3.97 -1.63 7.71
CA ASP A 275 3.80 -1.48 9.16
C ASP A 275 4.41 -2.63 9.98
N GLY A 276 4.16 -2.63 11.29
CA GLY A 276 4.65 -3.64 12.22
C GLY A 276 3.65 -4.78 12.41
N LEU A 277 4.11 -5.96 12.83
CA LEU A 277 3.25 -7.12 13.12
C LEU A 277 2.30 -6.90 14.30
N LEU A 278 2.52 -5.90 15.16
CA LEU A 278 1.56 -5.51 16.19
C LEU A 278 0.39 -4.68 15.64
N PHE A 279 0.49 -4.18 14.41
CA PHE A 279 -0.66 -3.59 13.75
C PHE A 279 -1.61 -4.69 13.28
N GLY A 280 -2.80 -4.73 13.87
CA GLY A 280 -3.73 -5.86 13.72
C GLY A 280 -4.12 -6.19 12.28
N GLU A 281 -4.14 -5.22 11.36
CA GLU A 281 -4.44 -5.49 9.95
C GLU A 281 -3.31 -6.26 9.24
N SER A 282 -2.06 -5.86 9.47
CA SER A 282 -0.87 -6.57 8.95
C SER A 282 -0.77 -7.96 9.56
N ALA A 283 -1.01 -8.09 10.86
CA ALA A 283 -1.05 -9.38 11.55
C ALA A 283 -2.08 -10.33 10.94
N ARG A 284 -3.34 -9.88 10.81
CA ARG A 284 -4.41 -10.73 10.25
C ARG A 284 -4.12 -11.20 8.83
N LEU A 285 -3.49 -10.36 7.99
CA LEU A 285 -3.08 -10.78 6.66
C LEU A 285 -2.02 -11.90 6.73
N VAL A 286 -0.92 -11.68 7.48
CA VAL A 286 0.20 -12.63 7.60
C VAL A 286 -0.22 -13.94 8.26
N LEU A 287 -1.16 -13.89 9.21
CA LEU A 287 -1.68 -15.06 9.91
C LEU A 287 -2.75 -15.81 9.10
N SER A 288 -3.32 -15.21 8.05
CA SER A 288 -4.37 -15.85 7.26
C SER A 288 -3.82 -17.08 6.51
N GLY A 289 -4.59 -18.18 6.52
CA GLY A 289 -4.22 -19.40 5.80
C GLY A 289 -4.05 -19.17 4.29
N ALA A 290 -4.81 -18.24 3.71
CA ALA A 290 -4.70 -17.88 2.31
C ALA A 290 -3.39 -17.16 1.95
N PHE A 291 -2.86 -16.31 2.84
CA PHE A 291 -1.54 -15.71 2.65
C PHE A 291 -0.43 -16.76 2.84
N ARG A 292 -0.53 -17.54 3.93
CA ARG A 292 0.46 -18.58 4.27
C ARG A 292 0.57 -19.68 3.21
N GLY A 293 -0.53 -20.04 2.56
CA GLY A 293 -0.55 -21.04 1.50
C GLY A 293 0.13 -20.59 0.19
N GLU A 294 0.39 -19.30 0.03
CA GLU A 294 1.00 -18.72 -1.18
C GLU A 294 2.43 -18.23 -0.97
N VAL A 295 2.89 -18.13 0.29
CA VAL A 295 4.21 -17.64 0.67
C VAL A 295 5.08 -18.82 1.08
N ASP A 296 6.26 -18.94 0.46
CA ASP A 296 7.19 -20.04 0.70
C ASP A 296 8.16 -19.75 1.87
N ALA A 297 8.49 -18.48 2.12
CA ALA A 297 9.35 -18.09 3.23
C ALA A 297 9.05 -16.67 3.74
N LEU A 298 9.44 -16.40 4.99
CA LEU A 298 9.36 -15.09 5.63
C LEU A 298 10.75 -14.54 5.97
N VAL A 299 10.92 -13.24 5.85
CA VAL A 299 12.04 -12.49 6.44
C VAL A 299 11.45 -11.43 7.37
N LEU A 300 12.02 -11.31 8.57
CA LEU A 300 11.62 -10.27 9.52
C LEU A 300 12.61 -9.11 9.47
N ALA A 301 12.12 -7.93 9.13
CA ALA A 301 12.85 -6.67 9.28
C ALA A 301 12.53 -6.02 10.63
N ALA A 302 13.53 -5.59 11.39
CA ALA A 302 13.34 -4.93 12.68
C ALA A 302 14.09 -3.59 12.79
N ALA A 303 13.53 -2.68 13.57
CA ALA A 303 14.13 -1.36 13.80
C ALA A 303 15.32 -1.41 14.77
N ASP A 304 15.23 -2.24 15.81
CA ASP A 304 16.21 -2.39 16.89
C ASP A 304 16.32 -3.85 17.36
N ALA A 305 17.29 -4.14 18.23
CA ALA A 305 17.60 -5.49 18.69
C ALA A 305 16.44 -6.16 19.47
N MET A 306 15.79 -5.42 20.35
CA MET A 306 14.64 -5.93 21.12
C MET A 306 13.44 -6.20 20.22
N GLY A 307 13.19 -5.31 19.25
CA GLY A 307 12.18 -5.50 18.22
C GLY A 307 12.45 -6.71 17.33
N ALA A 308 13.71 -7.03 17.05
CA ALA A 308 14.11 -8.22 16.31
C ALA A 308 13.78 -9.49 17.09
N LEU A 309 14.25 -9.58 18.35
CA LEU A 309 14.05 -10.76 19.20
C LEU A 309 12.57 -10.96 19.57
N TYR A 310 11.85 -9.90 19.91
CA TYR A 310 10.42 -9.98 20.19
C TYR A 310 9.63 -10.37 18.93
N GLY A 311 9.95 -9.77 17.77
CA GLY A 311 9.28 -10.09 16.52
C GLY A 311 9.54 -11.53 16.07
N GLU A 312 10.75 -12.05 16.27
CA GLU A 312 11.08 -13.45 16.04
C GLU A 312 10.23 -14.36 16.95
N GLY A 313 10.24 -14.09 18.26
CA GLY A 313 9.45 -14.86 19.23
C GLY A 313 7.95 -14.81 18.92
N TRP A 314 7.43 -13.65 18.50
CA TRP A 314 6.04 -13.49 18.08
C TRP A 314 5.72 -14.36 16.85
N LEU A 315 6.56 -14.36 15.82
CA LEU A 315 6.36 -15.20 14.63
C LEU A 315 6.39 -16.69 15.00
N ILE A 316 7.38 -17.12 15.77
CA ILE A 316 7.52 -18.53 16.21
C ILE A 316 6.30 -18.96 17.03
N GLY A 317 5.85 -18.10 17.96
CA GLY A 317 4.64 -18.35 18.77
C GLY A 317 3.36 -18.49 17.94
N HIS A 318 3.33 -18.00 16.70
CA HIS A 318 2.23 -18.17 15.74
C HIS A 318 2.51 -19.25 14.68
N GLY A 319 3.51 -20.11 14.90
CA GLY A 319 3.88 -21.22 14.01
C GLY A 319 4.57 -20.77 12.72
N LEU A 320 5.23 -19.61 12.71
CA LEU A 320 5.98 -19.07 11.58
C LEU A 320 7.46 -19.00 11.92
N ALA A 321 8.30 -19.65 11.13
CA ALA A 321 9.75 -19.58 11.26
C ALA A 321 10.31 -18.63 10.18
N PRO A 322 10.83 -17.45 10.53
CA PRO A 322 11.51 -16.61 9.55
C PRO A 322 12.81 -17.27 9.07
N LEU A 323 13.16 -17.06 7.81
CA LEU A 323 14.41 -17.52 7.18
C LEU A 323 15.61 -16.67 7.63
N ALA A 324 15.36 -15.38 7.88
CA ALA A 324 16.37 -14.43 8.32
C ALA A 324 15.75 -13.28 9.11
N LEU A 325 16.55 -12.70 10.01
CA LEU A 325 16.33 -11.41 10.63
C LEU A 325 17.20 -10.36 9.94
N THR A 326 16.65 -9.18 9.68
CA THR A 326 17.37 -8.06 9.05
C THR A 326 16.74 -6.72 9.46
N GLY A 327 17.13 -5.61 8.84
CA GLY A 327 16.48 -4.32 9.02
C GLY A 327 17.41 -3.25 9.58
N ALA A 328 16.85 -2.18 10.11
CA ALA A 328 17.61 -1.00 10.54
C ALA A 328 18.64 -1.32 11.64
N PHE A 329 18.33 -2.27 12.52
CA PHE A 329 19.27 -2.68 13.59
C PHE A 329 20.59 -3.22 13.03
N THR A 330 20.58 -3.83 11.84
CA THR A 330 21.79 -4.38 11.21
C THR A 330 22.77 -3.32 10.71
N ALA A 331 22.40 -2.03 10.73
CA ALA A 331 23.33 -0.94 10.46
C ALA A 331 24.36 -0.73 11.58
N SER A 332 24.08 -1.24 12.79
CA SER A 332 25.03 -1.28 13.91
C SER A 332 25.56 -2.72 14.06
N PRO A 333 26.86 -2.97 13.81
CA PRO A 333 27.45 -4.29 14.04
C PRO A 333 27.24 -4.79 15.47
N ILE A 334 27.36 -3.90 16.46
CA ILE A 334 27.17 -4.23 17.88
C ILE A 334 25.74 -4.73 18.14
N ALA A 335 24.73 -3.98 17.66
CA ALA A 335 23.33 -4.40 17.83
C ALA A 335 23.00 -5.68 17.04
N ALA A 336 23.63 -5.87 15.88
CA ALA A 336 23.49 -7.11 15.13
C ALA A 336 24.04 -8.31 15.90
N ASP A 337 25.20 -8.16 16.56
CA ASP A 337 25.84 -9.21 17.36
C ASP A 337 25.05 -9.53 18.63
N GLU A 338 24.46 -8.52 19.28
CA GLU A 338 23.52 -8.72 20.40
C GLU A 338 22.32 -9.58 19.99
N VAL A 339 21.74 -9.34 18.80
CA VAL A 339 20.66 -10.17 18.27
C VAL A 339 21.17 -11.56 17.92
N ARG A 340 22.33 -11.70 17.26
CA ARG A 340 22.92 -13.02 16.92
C ARG A 340 23.14 -13.90 18.16
N ALA A 341 23.49 -13.31 19.29
CA ALA A 341 23.71 -14.03 20.54
C ALA A 341 22.43 -14.64 21.13
N HIS A 342 21.25 -14.16 20.75
CA HIS A 342 19.97 -14.56 21.36
C HIS A 342 18.94 -15.11 20.35
N ALA A 343 19.06 -14.75 19.08
CA ALA A 343 18.13 -15.16 18.04
C ALA A 343 18.31 -16.62 17.68
N ARG A 344 17.20 -17.26 17.29
CA ARG A 344 17.20 -18.64 16.75
C ARG A 344 17.40 -18.64 15.23
N THR A 345 17.17 -17.51 14.60
CA THR A 345 17.17 -17.27 13.16
C THR A 345 18.43 -16.49 12.76
N PRO A 346 19.06 -16.81 11.62
CA PRO A 346 20.22 -16.08 11.13
C PRO A 346 19.96 -14.58 10.97
N VAL A 347 20.91 -13.75 11.39
CA VAL A 347 20.90 -12.29 11.17
C VAL A 347 21.71 -11.96 9.92
N LEU A 348 21.05 -11.38 8.92
CA LEU A 348 21.66 -10.97 7.66
C LEU A 348 21.64 -9.45 7.51
N ALA A 349 22.82 -8.86 7.40
CA ALA A 349 22.97 -7.43 7.10
C ALA A 349 22.69 -7.13 5.62
N ARG A 350 22.52 -5.85 5.32
CA ARG A 350 22.23 -5.38 3.94
C ARG A 350 23.25 -5.87 2.91
N GLY A 351 24.54 -5.94 3.26
CA GLY A 351 25.60 -6.42 2.37
C GLY A 351 25.41 -7.89 1.99
N GLU A 352 25.21 -8.75 2.98
CA GLU A 352 24.99 -10.19 2.80
C GLU A 352 23.74 -10.49 1.97
N LEU A 353 22.64 -9.74 2.21
CA LEU A 353 21.44 -9.83 1.39
C LEU A 353 21.72 -9.43 -0.07
N ALA A 354 22.47 -8.35 -0.27
CA ALA A 354 22.87 -7.91 -1.59
C ALA A 354 23.75 -8.97 -2.26
N ASP A 355 24.64 -9.66 -1.53
CA ASP A 355 25.54 -10.69 -2.09
C ASP A 355 24.85 -12.02 -2.38
N GLY A 356 23.54 -12.11 -2.14
CA GLY A 356 22.74 -13.28 -2.53
C GLY A 356 22.66 -14.35 -1.46
N ALA A 357 22.87 -14.02 -0.18
CA ALA A 357 22.75 -14.96 0.94
C ALA A 357 21.40 -15.74 0.95
N LEU A 358 20.33 -15.13 0.44
CA LEU A 358 19.00 -15.78 0.31
C LEU A 358 18.69 -16.30 -1.11
N ALA A 359 19.56 -16.04 -2.09
CA ALA A 359 19.37 -16.42 -3.48
C ALA A 359 19.97 -17.80 -3.82
N ALA A 360 20.92 -18.29 -3.00
CA ALA A 360 21.59 -19.58 -3.19
C ALA A 360 20.69 -20.79 -2.88
N ASP A 361 19.61 -20.59 -2.13
CA ASP A 361 18.68 -21.64 -1.72
C ASP A 361 17.67 -21.94 -2.85
N ARG A 362 18.13 -22.63 -3.90
CA ARG A 362 17.28 -23.07 -5.01
C ARG A 362 16.47 -24.29 -4.56
N HIS A 363 15.19 -24.07 -4.26
CA HIS A 363 14.17 -25.09 -4.02
C HIS A 363 14.51 -26.19 -3.00
N PRO A 364 14.40 -25.94 -1.67
CA PRO A 364 13.85 -26.99 -0.83
C PRO A 364 12.40 -27.19 -1.31
N GLY A 365 11.98 -28.43 -1.56
CA GLY A 365 10.64 -28.74 -2.09
C GLY A 365 9.56 -27.93 -1.38
N ARG A 366 8.61 -27.40 -2.16
CA ARG A 366 7.55 -26.47 -1.72
C ARG A 366 6.88 -26.93 -0.42
N GLN A 367 7.32 -26.41 0.72
CA GLN A 367 6.66 -26.59 2.02
C GLN A 367 6.00 -25.25 2.39
N PRO A 368 4.69 -25.09 2.18
CA PRO A 368 3.99 -23.87 2.56
C PRO A 368 4.14 -23.61 4.06
N MET A 369 4.16 -22.33 4.46
CA MET A 369 4.31 -21.93 5.86
C MET A 369 3.22 -22.57 6.74
N GLY A 370 3.64 -23.40 7.69
CA GLY A 370 2.75 -23.95 8.72
C GLY A 370 2.53 -25.47 8.71
N ARG A 371 3.34 -26.26 8.00
CA ARG A 371 3.51 -27.69 8.32
C ARG A 371 4.76 -27.89 9.19
N VAL A 372 4.65 -27.51 10.46
CA VAL A 372 5.50 -28.14 11.48
C VAL A 372 4.83 -29.47 11.79
N ALA A 373 5.58 -30.57 11.72
CA ALA A 373 5.11 -31.91 12.09
C ALA A 373 4.66 -31.94 13.56
#